data_AF-Q02BC4-F1
#
_entry.id   AF-Q02BC4-F1
#
_cell.length_a   1.000
_cell.length_b   1.000
_cell.length_c   1.000
_cell.angle_alpha   90.00
_cell.angle_beta   90.00
_cell.angle_gamma   90.00
#
_symmetry.space_group_name_H-M   'P 1'
#
loop_
_entity.id
_entity.type
_entity.pdbx_description
1 polymer ?
#
loop_
_entity_poly.entity_id
_entity_poly.type
_entity_poly.pdbx_seq_one_letter_code
_entity_poly.pdbx_strand_id
1 'polypeptide(L)'
;MLKQIRQEMFYAYTTSPISFDHRSIRAPVLEAYVEHAQVLLWGAILAPGKRTMTSALRIMGLSEERHFTNYHRVLNRARWSCLQASRILLNMLISTFVPSGPLVFGLDDTIERRRGDKIRARGIYRDPVRSSQSHFVKTGGLRWLSLMSLTPIPWAQRVWALSFLTVLTPSERFSREHRQRHKPLTS
;
A
#
# COMPACT_ATOMS: atom_id res chain seq x y z
N MET A 1 20.44 -15.40 17.89
CA MET A 1 20.49 -14.07 17.24
C MET A 1 19.15 -13.63 16.66
N LEU A 2 18.56 -14.32 15.66
CA LEU A 2 17.27 -13.94 15.05
C LEU A 2 16.05 -13.94 16.01
N LYS A 3 16.03 -14.82 17.03
CA LYS A 3 14.96 -14.83 18.05
C LYS A 3 15.08 -13.64 19.02
N GLN A 4 16.30 -13.25 19.37
CA GLN A 4 16.59 -12.09 20.24
C GLN A 4 16.16 -10.80 19.55
N ILE A 5 16.55 -10.62 18.28
CA ILE A 5 16.18 -9.46 17.45
C ILE A 5 14.65 -9.40 17.27
N ARG A 6 13.96 -10.54 17.10
CA ARG A 6 12.49 -10.59 17.00
C ARG A 6 11.79 -10.14 18.28
N GLN A 7 12.32 -10.51 19.44
CA GLN A 7 11.70 -10.21 20.73
C GLN A 7 12.00 -8.76 21.15
N GLU A 8 13.22 -8.28 20.91
CA GLU A 8 13.59 -6.87 21.10
C GLU A 8 12.84 -5.96 20.12
N MET A 9 12.61 -6.37 18.88
CA MET A 9 11.74 -5.63 17.97
C MET A 9 10.29 -5.60 18.46
N PHE A 10 9.72 -6.73 18.87
CA PHE A 10 8.34 -6.77 19.38
C PHE A 10 8.15 -5.86 20.60
N TYR A 11 9.11 -5.86 21.55
CA TYR A 11 9.10 -4.95 22.71
C TYR A 11 9.40 -3.49 22.34
N ALA A 12 10.27 -3.22 21.37
CA ALA A 12 10.52 -1.88 20.87
C ALA A 12 9.29 -1.31 20.12
N TYR A 13 8.47 -2.14 19.46
CA TYR A 13 7.26 -1.68 18.76
C TYR A 13 6.09 -1.40 19.71
N THR A 14 6.01 -2.07 20.86
CA THR A 14 5.01 -1.76 21.89
C THR A 14 5.38 -0.51 22.71
N THR A 15 6.66 -0.10 22.71
CA THR A 15 7.18 1.02 23.51
C THR A 15 7.68 2.23 22.69
N SER A 16 7.86 2.10 21.38
CA SER A 16 8.26 3.20 20.50
C SER A 16 7.09 4.17 20.28
N PRO A 17 7.33 5.50 20.39
CA PRO A 17 6.30 6.53 20.22
C PRO A 17 5.85 6.71 18.76
N ILE A 18 6.08 5.72 17.88
CA ILE A 18 5.33 5.56 16.63
C ILE A 18 3.96 4.94 16.96
N SER A 19 3.29 5.49 17.96
CA SER A 19 1.88 5.23 18.19
C SER A 19 1.12 5.84 17.01
N PHE A 20 0.17 5.09 16.46
CA PHE A 20 -0.80 5.60 15.50
C PHE A 20 -1.79 6.57 16.21
N ASP A 21 -1.30 7.43 17.12
CA ASP A 21 -2.04 8.45 17.85
C ASP A 21 -2.14 9.74 17.05
N HIS A 22 -2.40 9.62 15.75
CA HIS A 22 -2.76 10.77 14.94
C HIS A 22 -4.28 10.95 15.04
N ARG A 23 -4.73 12.10 15.56
CA ARG A 23 -6.16 12.43 15.84
C ARG A 23 -7.16 12.08 14.72
N SER A 24 -6.68 11.97 13.48
CA SER A 24 -7.52 11.60 12.33
C SER A 24 -7.84 10.10 12.23
N ILE A 25 -7.17 9.19 12.95
CA ILE A 25 -7.49 7.74 12.96
C ILE A 25 -8.66 7.41 13.92
N ARG A 26 -9.31 8.41 14.53
CA ARG A 26 -10.46 8.20 15.42
C ARG A 26 -11.76 7.99 14.65
N ALA A 27 -11.89 6.81 14.05
CA ALA A 27 -13.21 6.20 13.90
C ALA A 27 -13.29 5.07 14.95
N PRO A 28 -14.34 4.99 15.78
CA PRO A 28 -14.41 4.02 16.89
C PRO A 28 -14.29 2.55 16.43
N VAL A 29 -14.56 2.26 15.16
CA VAL A 29 -14.37 0.93 14.56
C VAL A 29 -12.90 0.65 14.23
N LEU A 30 -12.09 1.66 13.93
CA LEU A 30 -10.67 1.50 13.61
C LEU A 30 -9.85 1.21 14.86
N GLU A 31 -10.14 1.88 15.99
CA GLU A 31 -9.48 1.67 17.29
C GLU A 31 -9.49 0.19 17.70
N ALA A 32 -10.62 -0.50 17.53
CA ALA A 32 -10.76 -1.93 17.85
C ALA A 32 -9.85 -2.87 17.03
N TYR A 33 -9.28 -2.40 15.91
CA TYR A 33 -8.46 -3.20 15.00
C TYR A 33 -7.05 -2.64 14.77
N VAL A 34 -6.64 -1.53 15.42
CA VAL A 34 -5.33 -0.89 15.18
C VAL A 34 -4.17 -1.84 15.46
N GLU A 35 -4.19 -2.54 16.60
CA GLU A 35 -3.11 -3.48 16.96
C GLU A 35 -2.96 -4.60 15.93
N HIS A 36 -4.09 -5.18 15.50
CA HIS A 36 -4.11 -6.22 14.48
C HIS A 36 -3.63 -5.69 13.13
N ALA A 37 -3.96 -4.43 12.79
CA ALA A 37 -3.49 -3.78 11.58
C ALA A 37 -1.97 -3.51 11.61
N GLN A 38 -1.41 -3.11 12.75
CA GLN A 38 0.03 -2.92 12.91
C GLN A 38 0.78 -4.25 12.74
N VAL A 39 0.28 -5.33 13.35
CA VAL A 39 0.84 -6.67 13.18
C VAL A 39 0.84 -7.09 11.70
N LEU A 40 -0.28 -6.87 10.99
CA LEU A 40 -0.35 -7.18 9.56
C LEU A 40 0.57 -6.30 8.72
N LEU A 41 0.72 -5.01 9.06
CA LEU A 41 1.61 -4.08 8.36
C LEU A 41 3.07 -4.52 8.48
N TRP A 42 3.55 -4.72 9.70
CA TRP A 42 4.92 -5.18 9.94
C TRP A 42 5.16 -6.55 9.35
N GLY A 43 4.21 -7.47 9.53
CA GLY A 43 4.27 -8.79 8.93
C GLY A 43 4.35 -8.74 7.40
N ALA A 44 3.65 -7.82 6.75
CA ALA A 44 3.71 -7.66 5.29
C ALA A 44 5.01 -7.02 4.79
N ILE A 45 5.62 -6.13 5.59
CA ILE A 45 6.94 -5.52 5.29
C ILE A 45 8.05 -6.56 5.43
N LEU A 46 8.00 -7.37 6.49
CA LEU A 46 9.03 -8.35 6.84
C LEU A 46 8.89 -9.68 6.10
N ALA A 47 7.70 -10.04 5.62
CA ALA A 47 7.47 -11.31 4.96
C ALA A 47 8.25 -11.43 3.63
N PRO A 48 9.13 -12.43 3.47
CA PRO A 48 9.79 -12.69 2.20
C PRO A 48 8.80 -13.32 1.21
N GLY A 49 8.66 -12.73 0.02
CA GLY A 49 7.85 -13.28 -1.06
C GLY A 49 6.37 -12.86 -1.01
N LYS A 50 5.46 -13.84 -0.88
CA LYS A 50 4.00 -13.58 -0.97
C LYS A 50 3.51 -12.87 0.28
N ARG A 51 3.03 -11.63 0.15
CA ARG A 51 2.48 -10.81 1.25
C ARG A 51 1.04 -11.17 1.61
N THR A 52 0.80 -12.42 2.03
CA THR A 52 -0.52 -12.89 2.50
C THR A 52 -0.68 -12.66 3.99
N MET A 53 -1.91 -12.58 4.50
CA MET A 53 -2.17 -12.49 5.95
C MET A 53 -1.49 -13.64 6.71
N THR A 54 -1.55 -14.87 6.20
CA THR A 54 -0.88 -16.03 6.81
C THR A 54 0.65 -15.87 6.84
N SER A 55 1.26 -15.34 5.78
CA SER A 55 2.71 -15.09 5.77
C SER A 55 3.10 -14.00 6.78
N ALA A 56 2.29 -12.94 6.89
CA ALA A 56 2.47 -11.85 7.83
C ALA A 56 2.38 -12.36 9.27
N LEU A 57 1.36 -13.16 9.57
CA LEU A 57 1.20 -13.73 10.91
C LEU A 57 2.30 -14.73 11.24
N ARG A 58 2.72 -15.55 10.27
CA ARG A 58 3.84 -16.48 10.46
C ARG A 58 5.14 -15.75 10.81
N ILE A 59 5.50 -14.69 10.07
CA ILE A 59 6.74 -13.96 10.35
C ILE A 59 6.68 -13.23 11.70
N MET A 60 5.48 -12.76 12.08
CA MET A 60 5.23 -12.15 13.39
C MET A 60 5.17 -13.19 14.54
N GLY A 61 5.28 -14.49 14.26
CA GLY A 61 5.27 -15.55 15.28
C GLY A 61 3.88 -15.98 15.74
N LEU A 62 2.84 -15.61 15.00
CA LEU A 62 1.43 -15.84 15.32
C LEU A 62 0.82 -16.92 14.43
N SER A 63 1.60 -17.96 14.09
CA SER A 63 1.12 -19.06 13.24
C SER A 63 0.02 -19.90 13.90
N GLU A 64 0.06 -20.02 15.23
CA GLU A 64 -0.89 -20.82 16.04
C GLU A 64 -1.99 -19.96 16.67
N GLU A 65 -2.17 -18.72 16.22
CA GLU A 65 -3.15 -17.80 16.79
C GLU A 65 -4.59 -18.29 16.55
N ARG A 66 -5.30 -18.58 17.64
CA ARG A 66 -6.67 -19.14 17.60
C ARG A 66 -7.68 -18.13 17.08
N HIS A 67 -7.43 -16.84 17.27
CA HIS A 67 -8.34 -15.77 16.84
C HIS A 67 -7.96 -15.16 15.49
N PHE A 68 -7.54 -16.00 14.53
CA PHE A 68 -7.20 -15.62 13.16
C PHE A 68 -8.29 -14.75 12.47
N THR A 69 -9.56 -14.93 12.83
CA THR A 69 -10.69 -14.15 12.31
C THR A 69 -10.56 -12.64 12.60
N ASN A 70 -9.92 -12.23 13.70
CA ASN A 70 -9.75 -10.82 14.01
C ASN A 70 -8.89 -10.10 12.95
N TYR A 71 -7.85 -10.75 12.45
CA TYR A 71 -7.02 -10.23 11.36
C TYR A 71 -7.79 -10.12 10.03
N HIS A 72 -8.72 -11.04 9.77
CA HIS A 72 -9.62 -10.90 8.62
C HIS A 72 -10.61 -9.74 8.77
N ARG A 73 -11.06 -9.45 10.00
CA ARG A 73 -11.96 -8.31 10.28
C ARG A 73 -11.28 -6.97 10.03
N VAL A 74 -9.95 -6.89 10.21
CA VAL A 74 -9.16 -5.72 9.79
C VAL A 74 -9.44 -5.37 8.33
N LEU A 75 -9.41 -6.35 7.41
CA LEU A 75 -9.61 -6.08 5.98
C LEU A 75 -11.09 -6.03 5.56
N ASN A 76 -11.97 -6.77 6.22
CA ASN A 76 -13.36 -6.94 5.80
C ASN A 76 -14.35 -6.02 6.52
N ARG A 77 -14.11 -5.69 7.79
CA ARG A 77 -15.05 -4.93 8.64
C ARG A 77 -14.59 -3.53 9.00
N ALA A 78 -13.28 -3.30 9.11
CA ALA A 78 -12.81 -1.96 9.41
C ALA A 78 -13.09 -1.02 8.23
N ARG A 79 -13.54 0.21 8.53
CA ARG A 79 -13.78 1.23 7.51
C ARG A 79 -12.47 1.95 7.22
N TRP A 80 -11.83 1.60 6.12
CA TRP A 80 -10.60 2.23 5.67
C TRP A 80 -10.89 3.46 4.80
N SER A 81 -10.14 4.53 5.02
CA SER A 81 -10.01 5.62 4.06
C SER A 81 -8.58 5.63 3.51
N CYS A 82 -8.40 5.14 2.28
CA CYS A 82 -7.09 5.13 1.63
C CYS A 82 -6.52 6.54 1.51
N LEU A 83 -7.36 7.56 1.29
CA LEU A 83 -6.95 8.96 1.23
C LEU A 83 -6.43 9.44 2.59
N GLN A 84 -7.09 9.05 3.68
CA GLN A 84 -6.64 9.44 5.02
C GLN A 84 -5.33 8.74 5.41
N ALA A 85 -5.23 7.43 5.16
CA ALA A 85 -3.99 6.69 5.37
C ALA A 85 -2.83 7.29 4.55
N SER A 86 -3.12 7.66 3.29
CA SER A 86 -2.18 8.33 2.40
C SER A 86 -1.69 9.68 2.93
N ARG A 87 -2.59 10.52 3.48
CA ARG A 87 -2.22 11.80 4.12
C ARG A 87 -1.30 11.61 5.32
N ILE A 88 -1.62 10.63 6.16
CA ILE A 88 -0.80 10.31 7.34
C ILE A 88 0.58 9.83 6.90
N LEU A 89 0.63 8.90 5.93
CA LEU A 89 1.89 8.41 5.38
C LEU A 89 2.72 9.53 4.74
N LEU A 90 2.09 10.39 3.93
CA LEU A 90 2.77 11.53 3.33
C LEU A 90 3.38 12.46 4.39
N ASN A 91 2.62 12.80 5.43
CA ASN A 91 3.12 13.64 6.51
C ASN A 91 4.34 13.01 7.20
N MET A 92 4.29 11.70 7.47
CA MET A 92 5.43 10.97 8.05
C MET A 92 6.65 10.98 7.11
N LEU A 93 6.44 10.81 5.80
CA LEU A 93 7.54 10.85 4.82
C LEU A 93 8.18 12.24 4.74
N ILE A 94 7.38 13.31 4.70
CA ILE A 94 7.87 14.69 4.65
C ILE A 94 8.63 15.02 5.94
N SER A 95 8.04 14.75 7.11
CA SER A 95 8.67 15.06 8.39
C SER A 95 9.99 14.31 8.60
N THR A 96 10.13 13.13 8.00
CA THR A 96 11.31 12.28 8.16
C THR A 96 12.40 12.60 7.12
N PHE A 97 12.05 12.81 5.86
CA PHE A 97 13.01 12.86 4.75
C PHE A 97 13.16 14.23 4.10
N VAL A 98 12.19 15.12 4.27
CA VAL A 98 12.21 16.47 3.67
C VAL A 98 11.78 17.51 4.70
N PRO A 99 12.55 17.68 5.80
CA PRO A 99 12.23 18.68 6.82
C PRO A 99 12.31 20.12 6.28
N SER A 100 13.06 20.33 5.20
CA SER A 100 13.11 21.59 4.45
C SER A 100 13.40 21.31 2.97
N GLY A 101 12.95 22.22 2.10
CA GLY A 101 13.18 22.15 0.65
C GLY A 101 11.95 21.77 -0.17
N PRO A 102 12.11 21.66 -1.50
CA PRO A 102 11.00 21.38 -2.41
C PRO A 102 10.49 19.95 -2.28
N LEU A 103 9.18 19.77 -2.39
CA LEU A 103 8.55 18.47 -2.50
C LEU A 103 8.46 18.07 -3.96
N VAL A 104 9.18 17.01 -4.34
CA VAL A 104 9.14 16.45 -5.69
C VAL A 104 8.30 15.18 -5.68
N PHE A 105 7.37 15.07 -6.62
CA PHE A 105 6.48 13.93 -6.74
C PHE A 105 6.60 13.26 -8.10
N GLY A 106 6.67 11.92 -8.08
CA GLY A 106 6.60 11.08 -9.26
C GLY A 106 5.22 10.45 -9.43
N LEU A 107 4.80 10.29 -10.68
CA LEU A 107 3.62 9.53 -11.07
C LEU A 107 4.06 8.35 -11.93
N ASP A 108 3.58 7.16 -11.60
CA ASP A 108 3.82 5.95 -12.38
C ASP A 108 2.53 5.14 -12.47
N ASP A 109 2.21 4.65 -13.66
CA ASP A 109 1.10 3.76 -13.88
C ASP A 109 1.58 2.30 -13.97
N THR A 110 0.87 1.42 -13.26
CA THR A 110 1.19 0.00 -13.25
C THR A 110 -0.05 -0.84 -13.52
N ILE A 111 0.12 -1.94 -14.23
CA ILE A 111 -0.97 -2.87 -14.53
C ILE A 111 -0.86 -4.11 -13.66
N GLU A 112 -1.77 -4.25 -12.70
CA GLU A 112 -1.90 -5.46 -11.91
C GLU A 112 -2.65 -6.53 -12.70
N ARG A 113 -1.94 -7.62 -13.02
CA ARG A 113 -2.44 -8.76 -13.82
C ARG A 113 -3.26 -9.75 -12.98
N ARG A 114 -4.16 -9.26 -12.11
CA ARG A 114 -5.08 -10.11 -11.34
C ARG A 114 -6.38 -10.39 -12.09
N ARG A 115 -6.93 -11.58 -11.82
CA ARG A 115 -8.20 -12.08 -12.37
C ARG A 115 -9.04 -12.65 -11.22
N GLY A 116 -10.36 -12.54 -11.35
CA GLY A 116 -11.32 -13.12 -10.41
C GLY A 116 -12.67 -12.43 -10.51
N ASP A 117 -13.74 -13.12 -10.10
CA ASP A 117 -15.13 -12.67 -10.29
C ASP A 117 -15.45 -11.36 -9.54
N LYS A 118 -14.69 -11.07 -8.48
CA LYS A 118 -14.80 -9.83 -7.69
C LYS A 118 -14.04 -8.65 -8.31
N ILE A 119 -13.27 -8.86 -9.39
CA ILE A 119 -12.45 -7.83 -10.04
C ILE A 119 -13.21 -7.25 -11.24
N ARG A 120 -14.14 -6.33 -10.95
CA ARG A 120 -15.05 -5.76 -11.96
C ARG A 120 -14.40 -4.70 -12.86
N ALA A 121 -13.46 -3.92 -12.33
CA ALA A 121 -12.82 -2.80 -13.02
C ALA A 121 -11.67 -3.20 -13.97
N ARG A 122 -11.63 -4.48 -14.37
CA ARG A 122 -10.59 -4.99 -15.26
C ARG A 122 -10.74 -4.38 -16.64
N GLY A 123 -9.64 -3.87 -17.18
CA GLY A 123 -9.56 -3.32 -18.53
C GLY A 123 -8.47 -3.98 -19.36
N ILE A 124 -8.41 -3.60 -20.63
CA ILE A 124 -7.31 -3.90 -21.53
C ILE A 124 -6.53 -2.61 -21.72
N TYR A 125 -5.24 -2.64 -21.39
CA TYR A 125 -4.34 -1.48 -21.44
C TYR A 125 -3.13 -1.81 -22.31
N ARG A 126 -2.40 -0.78 -22.74
CA ARG A 126 -1.12 -0.96 -23.43
C ARG A 126 -0.11 -1.48 -22.41
N ASP A 127 0.57 -2.58 -22.73
CA ASP A 127 1.60 -3.13 -21.86
C ASP A 127 2.86 -2.24 -21.94
N PRO A 128 3.43 -1.77 -20.83
CA PRO A 128 4.68 -0.98 -20.86
C PRO A 128 5.93 -1.81 -21.23
N VAL A 129 5.78 -3.09 -21.63
CA VAL A 129 6.90 -3.96 -21.97
C VAL A 129 7.41 -3.71 -23.40
N ARG A 130 8.70 -3.34 -23.47
CA ARG A 130 9.60 -3.24 -24.63
C ARG A 130 9.06 -2.48 -25.85
N SER A 131 9.51 -1.23 -25.94
CA SER A 131 9.74 -0.49 -27.17
C SER A 131 10.40 -1.35 -28.26
N SER A 132 9.60 -1.85 -29.20
CA SER A 132 9.90 -1.75 -30.62
C SER A 132 8.69 -1.03 -31.23
N GLN A 133 8.94 -0.04 -32.08
CA GLN A 133 7.91 0.90 -32.56
C GLN A 133 6.80 0.23 -33.41
N SER A 134 6.79 -1.10 -33.54
CA SER A 134 5.88 -1.87 -34.40
C SER A 134 4.95 -2.85 -33.66
N HIS A 135 5.13 -3.12 -32.36
CA HIS A 135 4.33 -4.12 -31.66
C HIS A 135 3.59 -3.56 -30.43
N PHE A 136 2.31 -3.23 -30.62
CA PHE A 136 1.40 -2.87 -29.53
C PHE A 136 0.91 -4.12 -28.81
N VAL A 137 1.63 -4.54 -27.77
CA VAL A 137 1.15 -5.60 -26.88
C VAL A 137 0.12 -4.99 -25.92
N LYS A 138 -1.09 -5.55 -25.91
CA LYS A 138 -2.16 -5.19 -24.97
C LYS A 138 -2.15 -6.19 -23.80
N THR A 139 -2.13 -5.68 -22.58
CA THR A 139 -2.23 -6.49 -21.36
C THR A 139 -3.55 -6.20 -20.65
N GLY A 140 -4.27 -7.26 -20.25
CA GLY A 140 -5.51 -7.15 -19.50
C GLY A 140 -5.26 -7.20 -17.98
N GLY A 141 -5.76 -6.22 -17.23
CA GLY A 141 -5.55 -6.12 -15.79
C GLY A 141 -6.30 -4.96 -15.13
N LEU A 142 -5.92 -4.63 -13.90
CA LEU A 142 -6.31 -3.38 -13.22
C LEU A 142 -5.20 -2.36 -13.45
N ARG A 143 -5.54 -1.16 -13.94
CA ARG A 143 -4.58 -0.07 -14.04
C ARG A 143 -4.61 0.74 -12.75
N TRP A 144 -3.45 0.88 -12.14
CA TRP A 144 -3.21 1.63 -10.92
C TRP A 144 -2.30 2.80 -11.22
N LEU A 145 -2.59 3.96 -10.66
CA LEU A 145 -1.69 5.11 -10.66
C LEU A 145 -1.10 5.24 -9.27
N SER A 146 0.23 5.25 -9.15
CA SER A 146 0.94 5.50 -7.90
C SER A 146 1.53 6.91 -7.90
N LEU A 147 1.30 7.63 -6.79
CA LEU A 147 1.95 8.89 -6.49
C LEU A 147 3.02 8.64 -5.43
N MET A 148 4.23 9.08 -5.75
CA MET A 148 5.45 8.80 -5.00
C MET A 148 6.13 10.10 -4.61
N SER A 149 6.59 10.19 -3.37
CA SER A 149 7.51 11.27 -2.98
C SER A 149 8.93 10.88 -3.37
N LEU A 150 9.60 11.73 -4.15
CA LEU A 150 11.00 11.55 -4.53
C LEU A 150 11.85 12.22 -3.46
N THR A 151 12.47 11.41 -2.60
CA THR A 151 13.20 11.91 -1.43
C THR A 151 14.62 11.36 -1.37
N PRO A 152 15.62 12.18 -1.05
CA PRO A 152 16.96 11.70 -0.79
C PRO A 152 16.96 10.89 0.51
N ILE A 153 17.42 9.65 0.44
CA ILE A 153 17.51 8.79 1.62
C ILE A 153 18.92 8.94 2.22
N PRO A 154 19.06 9.49 3.45
CA PRO A 154 20.36 9.87 3.99
C PRO A 154 21.37 8.72 4.04
N TRP A 155 20.93 7.52 4.40
CA TRP A 155 21.83 6.36 4.49
C TRP A 155 22.06 5.65 3.16
N ALA A 156 21.17 5.83 2.16
CA ALA A 156 21.31 5.18 0.86
C ALA A 156 22.03 6.04 -0.17
N GLN A 157 22.27 7.33 0.12
CA GLN A 157 22.92 8.30 -0.77
C GLN A 157 22.29 8.32 -2.17
N ARG A 158 20.98 8.08 -2.24
CA ARG A 158 20.20 7.95 -3.47
C ARG A 158 18.79 8.50 -3.24
N VAL A 159 18.18 9.00 -4.30
CA VAL A 159 16.76 9.35 -4.31
C VAL A 159 15.93 8.10 -4.43
N TRP A 160 14.99 7.90 -3.52
CA TRP A 160 14.01 6.81 -3.59
C TRP A 160 12.62 7.37 -3.88
N ALA A 161 11.84 6.60 -4.62
CA ALA A 161 10.43 6.86 -4.87
C ALA A 161 9.59 6.15 -3.81
N LEU A 162 9.04 6.92 -2.87
CA LEU A 162 8.26 6.40 -1.76
C LEU A 162 6.76 6.58 -2.06
N SER A 163 6.12 5.52 -2.54
CA SER A 163 4.69 5.49 -2.84
C SER A 163 3.87 5.71 -1.57
N PHE A 164 2.97 6.70 -1.58
CA PHE A 164 2.07 6.96 -0.46
C PHE A 164 0.59 7.01 -0.87
N LEU A 165 0.30 7.05 -2.17
CA LEU A 165 -1.06 6.97 -2.69
C LEU A 165 -1.08 6.10 -3.93
N THR A 166 -2.01 5.15 -3.97
CA THR A 166 -2.29 4.35 -5.16
C THR A 166 -3.78 4.39 -5.44
N VAL A 167 -4.16 4.77 -6.66
CA VAL A 167 -5.56 4.95 -7.06
C VAL A 167 -5.84 4.09 -8.27
N LEU A 168 -6.98 3.40 -8.26
CA LEU A 168 -7.43 2.66 -9.42
C LEU A 168 -7.86 3.64 -10.52
N THR A 169 -7.39 3.42 -11.74
CA THR A 169 -7.71 4.24 -12.91
C THR A 169 -8.41 3.40 -13.97
N PRO A 170 -9.74 3.17 -13.81
CA PRO A 170 -10.49 2.30 -14.70
C PRO A 170 -10.42 2.74 -16.17
N SER A 171 -10.69 1.79 -17.06
CA SER A 171 -10.74 2.05 -18.49
C SER A 171 -11.90 2.98 -18.83
N GLU A 172 -11.81 3.60 -20.00
CA GLU A 172 -12.90 4.44 -20.52
C GLU A 172 -14.19 3.65 -20.65
N ARG A 173 -14.11 2.43 -21.18
CA ARG A 173 -15.24 1.50 -21.29
C ARG A 173 -15.91 1.26 -19.93
N PHE A 174 -15.14 0.92 -18.90
CA PHE A 174 -15.67 0.68 -17.57
C PHE A 174 -16.37 1.92 -17.00
N SER A 175 -15.75 3.10 -17.20
CA SER A 175 -16.31 4.37 -16.75
C SER A 175 -17.64 4.68 -17.44
N ARG A 176 -17.73 4.46 -18.76
CA ARG A 176 -18.96 4.62 -19.55
C ARG A 176 -20.07 3.68 -19.08
N GLU A 177 -19.77 2.40 -18.90
CA GLU A 177 -20.75 1.39 -18.42
C GLU A 177 -21.31 1.74 -17.03
N HIS A 178 -20.50 2.34 -16.15
CA HIS A 178 -20.90 2.73 -14.79
C HIS A 178 -21.35 4.19 -14.68
N ARG A 179 -21.53 4.91 -15.81
CA ARG A 179 -21.91 6.34 -15.86
C ARG A 179 -21.00 7.25 -15.02
N GLN A 180 -19.71 6.93 -14.96
CA GLN A 180 -18.68 7.72 -14.28
C GLN A 180 -17.87 8.53 -15.30
N ARG A 181 -17.39 9.70 -14.89
CA ARG A 181 -16.48 10.51 -15.72
C ARG A 181 -15.15 9.77 -15.88
N HIS A 182 -14.79 9.47 -17.13
CA HIS A 182 -13.46 8.94 -17.42
C HIS A 182 -12.39 9.99 -17.14
N LYS A 183 -11.30 9.56 -16.48
CA LYS A 183 -10.12 10.37 -16.23
C LYS A 183 -9.00 9.87 -17.14
N PRO A 184 -8.69 10.57 -18.25
CA PRO A 184 -7.56 10.20 -19.08
C PRO A 184 -6.27 10.39 -18.27
N LEU A 185 -5.35 9.44 -18.41
CA LEU A 185 -3.97 9.63 -18.02
C LEU A 185 -3.27 10.13 -19.27
N THR A 186 -2.92 11.41 -19.29
CA THR A 186 -2.08 11.97 -20.34
C THR A 186 -0.65 11.52 -20.04
N SER A 187 -0.14 10.61 -20.86
CA SER A 187 1.29 10.27 -20.93
C SER A 187 1.96 11.15 -21.97
#